data_AF-A0A433I780-F1
#
_entry.id   AF-A0A433I780-F1
#
_cell.length_a   1.000
_cell.length_b   1.000
_cell.length_c   1.000
_cell.angle_alpha   90.00
_cell.angle_beta   90.00
_cell.angle_gamma   90.00
#
_symmetry.space_group_name_H-M   'P 1'
#
loop_
_entity.id
_entity.type
_entity.pdbx_description
1 polymer ?
#
loop_
_entity_poly.entity_id
_entity_poly.type
_entity_poly.pdbx_seq_one_letter_code
_entity_poly.pdbx_strand_id
1 'polypeptide(L)'
;MPTDALPPNQRAVLTEINTTVNQQGRPCPVDSCLEDWPDAAALEQLDYWDCKAYAVAKADRLIRQSGYDPARLDYILVEGPPLHITHAALVVDGRWVLDSGLRCRDVCPLADFAAGLQVTGRLPVTELPYLRQALRVTRRAE
;
A
#
# COMPACT_ATOMS: atom_id res chain seq x y z
N MET A 1 10.19 15.75 -24.22
CA MET A 1 9.67 14.56 -23.51
C MET A 1 9.53 14.95 -22.05
N PRO A 2 8.39 14.71 -21.38
CA PRO A 2 8.31 14.95 -19.95
C PRO A 2 9.30 13.99 -19.29
N THR A 3 10.11 14.49 -18.37
CA THR A 3 11.13 13.71 -17.70
C THR A 3 10.44 12.63 -16.85
N ASP A 4 10.57 11.37 -17.27
CA ASP A 4 10.01 10.17 -16.63
C ASP A 4 10.59 9.86 -15.24
N ALA A 5 11.46 10.72 -14.73
CA ALA A 5 12.17 10.53 -13.48
C ALA A 5 11.47 11.27 -12.34
N LEU A 6 11.21 10.55 -11.24
CA LEU A 6 10.81 11.13 -9.97
C LEU A 6 11.85 12.20 -9.56
N PRO A 7 11.45 13.44 -9.26
CA PRO A 7 12.37 14.46 -8.76
C PRO A 7 13.20 13.92 -7.58
N PRO A 8 14.52 14.21 -7.48
CA PRO A 8 15.39 13.58 -6.48
C PRO A 8 14.90 13.77 -5.04
N ASN A 9 14.37 14.95 -4.72
CA ASN A 9 13.78 15.24 -3.40
C ASN A 9 12.53 14.39 -3.14
N GLN A 10 11.67 14.25 -4.15
CA GLN A 10 10.45 13.45 -4.04
C GLN A 10 10.80 11.97 -3.86
N ARG A 11 11.82 11.47 -4.58
CA ARG A 11 12.34 10.11 -4.43
C ARG A 11 12.90 9.84 -3.04
N ALA A 12 13.67 10.78 -2.49
CA ALA A 12 14.23 10.64 -1.15
C ALA A 12 13.11 10.48 -0.10
N VAL A 13 12.06 11.30 -0.17
CA VAL A 13 10.91 11.22 0.75
C VAL A 13 10.19 9.87 0.63
N LEU A 14 9.90 9.41 -0.59
CA LEU A 14 9.22 8.12 -0.79
C LEU A 14 10.07 6.95 -0.27
N THR A 15 11.39 7.00 -0.52
CA THR A 15 12.37 5.99 -0.08
C THR A 15 12.46 5.92 1.44
N GLU A 16 12.55 7.08 2.09
CA GLU A 16 12.61 7.20 3.55
C GLU A 16 11.36 6.62 4.19
N ILE A 17 10.17 7.07 3.76
CA ILE A 17 8.91 6.57 4.31
C ILE A 17 8.77 5.05 4.08
N ASN A 18 9.07 4.56 2.88
CA ASN A 18 8.98 3.13 2.58
C ASN A 18 9.88 2.31 3.50
N THR A 19 11.14 2.73 3.66
CA THR A 19 12.14 2.06 4.48
C THR A 19 11.76 2.08 5.95
N THR A 20 11.41 3.26 6.50
CA THR A 20 11.04 3.41 7.90
C THR A 20 9.80 2.60 8.25
N VAL A 21 8.78 2.58 7.38
CA VAL A 21 7.58 1.76 7.62
C VAL A 21 7.90 0.27 7.55
N ASN A 22 8.69 -0.17 6.56
CA ASN A 22 9.08 -1.58 6.42
C ASN A 22 9.90 -2.08 7.61
N GLN A 23 10.67 -1.21 8.27
CA GLN A 23 11.44 -1.56 9.48
C GLN A 23 10.60 -1.55 10.76
N GLN A 24 9.55 -0.73 10.82
CA GLN A 24 8.68 -0.64 11.99
C GLN A 24 7.63 -1.75 12.06
N GLY A 25 7.12 -2.18 10.91
CA GLY A 25 6.03 -3.14 10.85
C GLY A 25 6.40 -4.47 11.52
N ARG A 26 5.39 -5.12 12.10
CA ARG A 26 5.50 -6.47 12.68
C ARG A 26 5.00 -7.46 11.63
N PRO A 27 5.86 -8.04 10.78
CA PRO A 27 5.39 -8.79 9.61
C PRO A 27 4.49 -9.96 10.01
N CYS A 28 3.38 -10.10 9.29
CA CYS A 28 2.51 -11.27 9.38
C CYS A 28 3.28 -12.54 8.99
N PRO A 29 3.22 -13.63 9.77
CA PRO A 29 3.96 -14.86 9.46
C PRO A 29 3.41 -15.65 8.25
N VAL A 30 2.18 -15.38 7.82
CA VAL A 30 1.48 -16.15 6.76
C VAL A 30 0.89 -15.26 5.66
N ASP A 31 1.27 -13.98 5.61
CA ASP A 31 0.82 -12.93 4.68
C ASP A 31 -0.70 -12.65 4.60
N SER A 32 -1.56 -13.40 5.30
CA SER A 32 -3.02 -13.25 5.32
C SER A 32 -3.61 -13.00 6.71
N CYS A 33 -2.88 -12.31 7.60
CA CYS A 33 -3.28 -12.13 9.00
C CYS A 33 -4.47 -11.18 9.21
N LEU A 34 -4.72 -10.25 8.28
CA LEU A 34 -5.88 -9.37 8.36
C LEU A 34 -6.91 -9.81 7.33
N GLU A 35 -8.15 -9.94 7.77
CA GLU A 35 -9.27 -10.15 6.85
C GLU A 35 -9.52 -8.87 6.04
N ASP A 36 -9.53 -7.71 6.69
CA ASP A 36 -9.82 -6.41 6.08
C ASP A 36 -8.62 -5.46 6.05
N TRP A 37 -8.82 -4.35 5.34
CA TRP A 37 -7.97 -3.17 5.47
C TRP A 37 -8.12 -2.51 6.86
N PRO A 38 -7.01 -2.26 7.58
CA PRO A 38 -7.06 -1.61 8.88
C PRO A 38 -7.36 -0.12 8.78
N ASP A 39 -7.75 0.48 9.91
CA ASP A 39 -7.72 1.94 10.06
C ASP A 39 -6.29 2.40 10.29
N ALA A 40 -5.90 3.55 9.74
CA ALA A 40 -4.63 4.17 10.07
C ALA A 40 -4.50 4.41 11.58
N ALA A 41 -5.58 4.81 12.25
CA ALA A 41 -5.60 5.03 13.70
C ALA A 41 -5.50 3.73 14.52
N ALA A 42 -5.73 2.57 13.91
CA ALA A 42 -5.68 1.27 14.59
C ALA A 42 -4.35 0.54 14.38
N LEU A 43 -3.46 1.04 13.51
CA LEU A 43 -2.22 0.36 13.13
C LEU A 43 -1.32 -0.01 14.32
N GLU A 44 -1.24 0.86 15.33
CA GLU A 44 -0.41 0.64 16.53
C GLU A 44 -0.93 -0.47 17.44
N GLN A 45 -2.21 -0.81 17.32
CA GLN A 45 -2.87 -1.84 18.12
C GLN A 45 -2.85 -3.22 17.44
N LEU A 46 -2.37 -3.30 16.19
CA LEU A 46 -2.29 -4.57 15.48
C LEU A 46 -1.11 -5.39 15.97
N ASP A 47 -1.36 -6.68 16.25
CA ASP A 47 -0.30 -7.64 16.58
C ASP A 47 0.64 -7.88 15.39
N TYR A 48 0.07 -7.90 14.18
CA TYR A 48 0.78 -8.18 12.93
C TYR A 48 0.30 -7.27 11.80
N TRP A 49 1.21 -7.00 10.87
CA TRP A 49 0.99 -6.23 9.66
C TRP A 49 1.16 -7.14 8.45
N ASP A 50 0.09 -7.28 7.67
CA ASP A 50 0.15 -7.82 6.32
C ASP A 50 0.35 -6.70 5.29
N CYS A 51 0.34 -7.05 4.00
CA CYS A 51 0.53 -6.11 2.89
C CYS A 51 -0.41 -4.89 2.94
N LYS A 52 -1.66 -5.05 3.41
CA LYS A 52 -2.64 -3.97 3.53
C LYS A 52 -2.23 -2.99 4.63
N ALA A 53 -1.82 -3.50 5.80
CA ALA A 53 -1.36 -2.65 6.90
C ALA A 53 -0.13 -1.81 6.52
N TYR A 54 0.85 -2.40 5.84
CA TYR A 54 2.01 -1.67 5.33
C TYR A 54 1.60 -0.55 4.35
N ALA A 55 0.70 -0.85 3.41
CA ALA A 55 0.22 0.15 2.45
C ALA A 55 -0.52 1.31 3.15
N VAL A 56 -1.40 1.02 4.12
CA VAL A 56 -2.12 2.03 4.92
C VAL A 56 -1.14 2.90 5.71
N ALA A 57 -0.16 2.30 6.38
CA ALA A 57 0.81 3.05 7.17
C ALA A 57 1.67 4.01 6.33
N LYS A 58 2.05 3.59 5.12
CA LYS A 58 2.78 4.44 4.16
C LYS A 58 1.93 5.61 3.67
N ALA A 59 0.67 5.34 3.34
CA ALA A 59 -0.26 6.37 2.91
C ALA A 59 -0.48 7.41 4.01
N ASP A 60 -0.75 6.96 5.25
CA ASP A 60 -0.95 7.86 6.40
C ASP A 60 0.28 8.72 6.67
N ARG A 61 1.50 8.15 6.61
CA ARG A 61 2.73 8.94 6.75
C ARG A 61 2.94 9.95 5.64
N LEU A 62 2.73 9.57 4.39
CA LEU A 62 2.85 10.52 3.27
C LEU A 62 1.90 11.70 3.43
N ILE A 63 0.65 11.43 3.83
CA ILE A 63 -0.37 12.46 4.03
C ILE A 63 0.00 13.35 5.22
N ARG A 64 0.26 12.76 6.40
CA ARG A 64 0.43 13.52 7.65
C ARG A 64 1.80 14.17 7.81
N GLN A 65 2.87 13.51 7.35
CA GLN A 65 4.24 13.95 7.60
C GLN A 65 4.85 14.70 6.40
N SER A 66 4.42 14.36 5.19
CA SER A 66 4.95 14.96 3.95
C SER A 66 3.94 15.83 3.20
N GLY A 67 2.69 15.92 3.67
CA GLY A 67 1.66 16.76 3.07
C GLY A 67 1.24 16.33 1.66
N TYR A 68 1.39 15.03 1.34
CA TYR A 68 0.90 14.52 0.05
C TYR A 68 -0.61 14.64 -0.04
N ASP A 69 -1.09 15.06 -1.21
CA ASP A 69 -2.50 15.03 -1.55
C ASP A 69 -2.98 13.57 -1.63
N PRO A 70 -3.97 13.15 -0.80
CA PRO A 70 -4.53 11.81 -0.85
C PRO A 70 -5.06 11.41 -2.23
N ALA A 71 -5.48 12.36 -3.07
CA ALA A 71 -5.98 12.09 -4.43
C ALA A 71 -4.89 11.60 -5.39
N ARG A 72 -3.61 11.71 -5.00
CA ARG A 72 -2.46 11.21 -5.76
C ARG A 72 -2.05 9.79 -5.35
N LEU A 73 -2.78 9.18 -4.42
CA LEU A 73 -2.44 7.91 -3.82
C LEU A 73 -3.51 6.86 -4.15
N ASP A 74 -3.06 5.69 -4.59
CA ASP A 74 -3.92 4.53 -4.81
C ASP A 74 -3.37 3.30 -4.08
N TYR A 75 -4.24 2.46 -3.57
CA TYR A 75 -3.91 1.08 -3.26
C TYR A 75 -4.04 0.23 -4.52
N ILE A 76 -3.05 -0.61 -4.79
CA ILE A 76 -3.11 -1.58 -5.89
C ILE A 76 -3.11 -3.00 -5.34
N LEU A 77 -3.92 -3.86 -5.97
CA LEU A 77 -3.99 -5.29 -5.72
C LEU A 77 -3.45 -6.04 -6.93
N VAL A 78 -2.51 -6.96 -6.68
CA VAL A 78 -1.94 -7.82 -7.70
C VAL A 78 -2.01 -9.28 -7.27
N GLU A 79 -2.13 -10.18 -8.23
CA GLU A 79 -2.13 -11.62 -8.00
C GLU A 79 -1.48 -12.40 -9.14
N GLY A 80 -1.23 -13.68 -8.87
CA GLY A 80 -0.59 -14.61 -9.80
C GLY A 80 0.78 -15.07 -9.32
N PRO A 81 1.35 -16.12 -9.93
CA PRO A 81 2.62 -16.69 -9.50
C PRO A 81 3.77 -15.64 -9.50
N PRO A 82 4.68 -15.65 -8.51
CA PRO A 82 4.77 -16.61 -7.40
C PRO A 82 3.94 -16.26 -6.16
N LEU A 83 3.08 -15.25 -6.22
CA LEU A 83 2.24 -14.88 -5.08
C LEU A 83 1.18 -15.97 -4.82
N HIS A 84 1.10 -16.42 -3.58
CA HIS A 84 0.12 -17.41 -3.15
C HIS A 84 -1.23 -16.79 -2.77
N ILE A 85 -1.25 -15.48 -2.53
CA ILE A 85 -2.42 -14.68 -2.20
C ILE A 85 -2.38 -13.36 -2.96
N THR A 86 -3.51 -12.66 -3.05
CA THR A 86 -3.54 -11.27 -3.54
C THR A 86 -2.68 -10.39 -2.64
N HIS A 87 -1.78 -9.62 -3.25
CA HIS A 87 -0.84 -8.74 -2.56
C HIS A 87 -1.20 -7.27 -2.79
N ALA A 88 -1.11 -6.47 -1.73
CA ALA A 88 -1.43 -5.06 -1.75
C ALA A 88 -0.16 -4.18 -1.65
N ALA A 89 -0.15 -3.07 -2.39
CA ALA A 89 0.88 -2.04 -2.27
C ALA A 89 0.30 -0.64 -2.43
N LEU A 90 1.09 0.38 -2.08
CA LEU A 90 0.73 1.78 -2.30
C LEU A 90 1.34 2.30 -3.60
N VAL A 91 0.54 2.97 -4.42
CA VAL A 91 0.96 3.68 -5.64
C VAL A 91 0.86 5.19 -5.40
N VAL A 92 1.92 5.90 -5.76
CA VAL A 92 2.03 7.36 -5.69
C VAL A 92 2.12 7.91 -7.12
N ASP A 93 1.34 8.95 -7.39
CA ASP A 93 1.29 9.64 -8.70
C ASP A 93 0.95 8.69 -9.87
N GLY A 94 0.22 7.62 -9.54
CA GLY A 94 -0.12 6.56 -10.47
C GLY A 94 1.05 5.79 -11.06
N ARG A 95 2.27 5.95 -10.52
CA ARG A 95 3.50 5.43 -11.13
C ARG A 95 4.47 4.76 -10.17
N TRP A 96 4.61 5.28 -8.96
CA TRP A 96 5.68 4.85 -8.04
C TRP A 96 5.10 3.98 -6.94
N VAL A 97 5.63 2.77 -6.77
CA VAL A 97 5.11 1.80 -5.82
C VAL A 97 5.98 1.78 -4.56
N LEU A 98 5.32 1.83 -3.40
CA LEU A 98 5.90 1.55 -2.10
C LEU A 98 5.34 0.23 -1.59
N ASP A 99 6.20 -0.77 -1.52
CA ASP A 99 5.86 -2.17 -1.22
C ASP A 99 6.48 -2.62 0.11
N SER A 100 5.92 -3.64 0.76
CA SER A 100 6.44 -4.20 2.02
C SER A 100 7.85 -4.82 1.91
N GLY A 101 8.43 -4.85 0.70
CA GLY A 101 9.76 -5.37 0.42
C GLY A 101 9.76 -6.69 -0.33
N LEU A 102 8.58 -7.26 -0.60
CA LEU A 102 8.40 -8.55 -1.26
C LEU A 102 8.80 -8.49 -2.74
N ARG A 103 8.39 -7.42 -3.42
CA ARG A 103 8.65 -7.18 -4.84
C ARG A 103 9.50 -5.95 -5.08
N CYS A 104 9.39 -4.94 -4.21
CA CYS A 104 10.22 -3.74 -4.28
C CYS A 104 10.83 -3.43 -2.91
N ARG A 105 12.16 -3.59 -2.79
CA ARG A 105 12.90 -3.25 -1.56
C ARG A 105 12.88 -1.75 -1.27
N ASP A 106 12.87 -0.94 -2.33
CA ASP A 106 12.78 0.52 -2.28
C ASP A 106 11.55 0.99 -3.09
N VAL A 107 11.53 2.22 -3.58
CA VAL A 107 10.54 2.73 -4.52
C VAL A 107 10.83 2.24 -5.94
N CYS A 108 9.85 1.62 -6.57
CA CYS A 108 9.97 1.08 -7.93
C CYS A 108 8.85 1.60 -8.86
N PRO A 109 9.04 1.55 -10.19
CA PRO A 109 7.96 1.78 -11.14
C PRO A 109 6.85 0.73 -11.01
N LEU A 110 5.61 1.16 -11.23
CA LEU A 110 4.43 0.29 -11.23
C LEU A 110 4.53 -0.86 -12.24
N ALA A 111 5.11 -0.60 -13.42
CA ALA A 111 5.33 -1.63 -14.42
C ALA A 111 6.23 -2.77 -13.90
N ASP A 112 7.28 -2.44 -13.16
CA ASP A 112 8.22 -3.42 -12.60
C ASP A 112 7.59 -4.21 -11.44
N PHE A 113 6.80 -3.52 -10.61
CA PHE A 113 6.04 -4.15 -9.53
C PHE A 113 5.01 -5.16 -10.05
N ALA A 114 4.25 -4.79 -11.08
CA ALA A 114 3.19 -5.62 -11.64
C ALA A 114 3.68 -6.61 -12.72
N ALA A 115 4.98 -6.60 -13.06
CA ALA A 115 5.52 -7.46 -14.10
C ALA A 115 5.25 -8.94 -13.81
N GLY A 116 4.58 -9.61 -14.76
CA GLY A 116 4.21 -11.03 -14.67
C GLY A 116 2.99 -11.33 -13.79
N LEU A 117 2.31 -10.30 -13.26
CA LEU A 117 1.14 -10.43 -12.39
C LEU A 117 -0.11 -9.83 -13.03
N GLN A 118 -1.27 -10.23 -12.55
CA GLN A 118 -2.55 -9.61 -12.88
C GLN A 118 -2.86 -8.51 -11.87
N VAL A 119 -3.25 -7.32 -12.35
CA VAL A 119 -3.81 -6.27 -11.49
C VAL A 119 -5.29 -6.55 -11.33
N THR A 120 -5.73 -6.89 -10.12
CA THR A 120 -7.12 -7.25 -9.83
C THR A 120 -7.90 -6.14 -9.16
N GLY A 121 -7.22 -5.11 -8.67
CA GLY A 121 -7.89 -3.98 -8.05
C GLY A 121 -7.00 -2.75 -8.00
N ARG A 122 -7.64 -1.61 -8.08
CA ARG A 122 -7.05 -0.31 -7.79
C ARG A 122 -8.08 0.53 -7.07
N LEU A 123 -7.71 1.07 -5.92
CA LEU A 123 -8.61 1.78 -5.02
C LEU A 123 -7.95 3.10 -4.62
N PRO A 124 -8.55 4.26 -4.93
CA PRO A 124 -8.08 5.54 -4.39
C PRO A 124 -8.03 5.51 -2.86
N VAL A 125 -6.97 6.05 -2.26
CA VAL A 125 -6.81 6.04 -0.79
C VAL A 125 -7.98 6.73 -0.08
N THR A 126 -8.56 7.75 -0.72
CA THR A 126 -9.74 8.50 -0.24
C THR A 126 -11.01 7.64 -0.15
N GLU A 127 -11.08 6.53 -0.87
CA GLU A 127 -12.27 5.66 -0.92
C GLU A 127 -12.23 4.54 0.12
N LEU A 128 -11.09 4.30 0.77
CA LEU A 128 -10.93 3.22 1.73
C LEU A 128 -11.94 3.25 2.89
N PRO A 129 -12.26 4.41 3.51
CA PRO A 129 -13.27 4.48 4.56
C PRO A 129 -14.65 3.98 4.11
N TYR A 130 -15.04 4.33 2.87
CA TYR A 130 -16.34 3.93 2.30
C TYR A 130 -16.38 2.43 2.01
N LEU A 131 -15.30 1.87 1.42
CA LEU A 131 -15.16 0.43 1.21
C LEU A 131 -15.30 -0.34 2.52
N ARG A 132 -14.60 0.10 3.58
CA ARG A 132 -14.67 -0.52 4.91
C ARG A 132 -16.08 -0.46 5.49
N GLN A 133 -16.79 0.64 5.31
CA GLN A 133 -18.18 0.76 5.76
C GLN A 133 -19.09 -0.24 5.02
N ALA A 134 -18.96 -0.33 3.70
CA ALA A 134 -19.74 -1.27 2.89
C ALA A 134 -19.50 -2.73 3.31
N LEU A 135 -18.23 -3.13 3.47
CA LEU A 135 -17.84 -4.50 3.89
C LEU A 135 -18.33 -4.88 5.30
N ARG A 136 -18.53 -3.90 6.19
CA ARG A 136 -19.12 -4.14 7.52
C ARG A 136 -20.63 -4.32 7.46
N VAL A 137 -21.31 -3.63 6.54
CA VAL A 137 -22.77 -3.76 6.37
C VAL A 137 -23.11 -5.13 5.80
N THR A 138 -22.37 -5.60 4.78
CA THR A 138 -22.61 -6.92 4.17
C THR A 138 -22.42 -8.05 5.17
N ARG A 139 -21.34 -8.04 5.97
CA ARG A 139 -21.09 -9.06 7.01
C ARG A 139 -22.11 -9.10 8.16
N ARG A 140 -22.85 -8.01 8.38
CA ARG A 140 -23.94 -7.99 9.39
C ARG A 140 -25.27 -8.48 8.83
N ALA A 141 -25.36 -8.60 7.51
CA ALA A 141 -26.55 -9.08 6.80
C ALA A 141 -26.49 -10.59 6.49
N GLU A 142 -25.34 -11.23 6.73
CA GLU A 142 -25.10 -12.68 6.70
C GLU A 142 -25.25 -13.27 8.10
#